data_AF-A0A6A5QXY1-F1
#
_entry.id   AF-A0A6A5QXY1-F1
#
_cell.length_a   1.000
_cell.length_b   1.000
_cell.length_c   1.000
_cell.angle_alpha   90.00
_cell.angle_beta   90.00
_cell.angle_gamma   90.00
#
_symmetry.space_group_name_H-M   'P 1'
#
loop_
_entity.id
_entity.type
_entity.pdbx_description
1 polymer ?
#
loop_
_entity_poly.entity_id
_entity_poly.type
_entity_poly.pdbx_seq_one_letter_code
_entity_poly.pdbx_strand_id
1 'polypeptide(L)'
;MFNFVVAALLQLSFFMLAEAAPVSTMGTKPWQAGTGGGIVGFIVLVLDIIAWIEIFKSNRPVPNKVLWALIVFLFPVVGMLIYYLFSNRQAHNTYEPIPNV
;
A
#
# COMPACT_ATOMS: atom_id res chain seq x y z
N MET A 1 44.50 -3.21 -8.95
CA MET A 1 43.36 -3.65 -9.79
C MET A 1 42.03 -3.62 -9.01
N PHE A 2 41.97 -4.16 -7.79
CA PHE A 2 40.76 -4.17 -6.95
C PHE A 2 40.12 -2.77 -6.72
N ASN A 3 40.93 -1.74 -6.44
CA ASN A 3 40.43 -0.38 -6.21
C ASN A 3 39.69 0.23 -7.42
N PHE A 4 40.12 -0.10 -8.65
CA PHE A 4 39.46 0.38 -9.87
C PHE A 4 38.11 -0.31 -10.09
N VAL A 5 37.98 -1.58 -9.71
CA VAL A 5 36.72 -2.33 -9.78
C VAL A 5 35.70 -1.76 -8.79
N VAL A 6 36.12 -1.48 -7.55
CA VAL A 6 35.24 -0.86 -6.54
C VAL A 6 34.78 0.54 -6.99
N ALA A 7 35.68 1.36 -7.55
CA ALA A 7 35.33 2.67 -8.07
C ALA A 7 34.33 2.58 -9.25
N ALA A 8 34.53 1.65 -10.18
CA ALA A 8 33.62 1.44 -11.31
C ALA A 8 32.23 0.93 -10.87
N LEU A 9 32.18 0.02 -9.89
CA LEU A 9 30.92 -0.45 -9.31
C LEU A 9 30.17 0.66 -8.57
N LEU A 10 30.90 1.49 -7.82
CA LEU A 10 30.32 2.63 -7.11
C LEU A 10 29.77 3.67 -8.11
N GLN A 11 30.52 3.98 -9.17
CA GLN A 11 30.06 4.87 -10.24
C GLN A 11 28.81 4.34 -10.95
N LEU A 12 28.76 3.05 -11.28
CA LEU A 12 27.57 2.41 -11.86
C LEU A 12 26.37 2.47 -10.90
N SER A 13 26.59 2.25 -9.59
CA SER A 13 25.51 2.31 -8.60
C SER A 13 24.92 3.72 -8.45
N PHE A 14 25.75 4.77 -8.49
CA PHE A 14 25.27 6.15 -8.49
C PHE A 14 24.57 6.55 -9.80
N PHE A 15 25.00 6.01 -10.94
CA PHE A 15 24.37 6.27 -12.24
C PHE A 15 22.95 5.70 -12.29
N MET A 16 22.73 4.51 -11.73
CA MET A 16 21.40 3.88 -11.61
C MET A 16 20.48 4.66 -10.66
N LEU A 17 21.03 5.22 -9.58
CA LEU A 17 20.27 6.07 -8.65
C LEU A 17 19.82 7.40 -9.27
N ALA A 18 20.62 7.98 -10.17
CA ALA A 18 20.28 9.23 -10.86
C ALA A 18 19.17 9.06 -11.92
N GLU A 19 19.06 7.89 -12.55
CA GLU A 19 18.03 7.57 -13.55
C GLU A 19 16.65 7.27 -12.91
N ALA A 20 16.65 6.82 -11.64
CA ALA A 20 15.43 6.61 -10.86
C ALA A 20 14.73 7.92 -10.41
N ALA A 21 15.36 9.07 -10.57
CA ALA A 21 14.74 10.36 -10.32
C ALA A 21 14.01 10.83 -11.59
N PRO A 22 12.68 11.05 -11.57
CA PRO A 22 11.95 11.46 -12.77
C PRO A 22 12.37 12.88 -13.19
N VAL A 23 13.26 12.98 -14.19
CA VAL A 23 13.80 14.25 -14.73
C VAL A 23 12.82 15.02 -15.62
N SER A 24 11.58 14.56 -15.78
CA SER A 24 10.55 15.33 -16.52
C SER A 24 9.15 15.19 -15.93
N THR A 25 8.87 15.93 -14.85
CA THR A 25 7.48 16.18 -14.41
C THR A 25 7.12 17.67 -14.38
N MET A 26 7.92 18.52 -15.04
CA MET A 26 7.60 19.94 -15.21
C MET A 26 6.51 20.08 -16.29
N GLY A 27 5.25 19.83 -15.91
CA GLY A 27 4.07 19.99 -16.78
C GLY A 27 3.00 18.88 -16.66
N THR A 28 3.25 17.80 -15.93
CA THR A 28 2.24 16.76 -15.69
C THR A 28 1.28 17.18 -14.58
N LYS A 29 -0.02 16.86 -14.75
CA LYS A 29 -1.02 17.13 -13.70
C LYS A 29 -0.56 16.44 -12.41
N PRO A 30 -0.82 16.98 -11.20
CA PRO A 30 -0.26 16.47 -9.95
C PRO A 30 -0.48 14.97 -9.69
N TRP A 31 -1.51 14.38 -10.28
CA TRP A 31 -1.80 12.94 -10.20
C TRP A 31 -1.04 12.06 -11.21
N GLN A 32 -0.34 12.65 -12.19
CA GLN A 32 0.48 12.02 -13.23
C GLN A 32 2.00 12.25 -13.04
N ALA A 33 2.39 13.10 -12.08
CA ALA A 33 3.80 13.24 -11.69
C ALA A 33 4.24 11.91 -11.04
N GLY A 34 4.91 11.08 -11.85
CA GLY A 34 5.22 9.68 -11.58
C GLY A 34 6.28 9.44 -10.51
N THR A 35 6.05 9.91 -9.28
CA THR A 35 6.92 9.62 -8.12
C THR A 35 6.29 8.63 -7.13
N GLY A 36 5.29 7.84 -7.57
CA GLY A 36 4.81 6.66 -6.82
C GLY A 36 3.79 6.91 -5.70
N GLY A 37 3.35 8.14 -5.47
CA GLY A 37 2.49 8.46 -4.32
C GLY A 37 1.66 9.75 -4.43
N GLY A 38 1.12 10.05 -5.61
CA GLY A 38 0.19 11.18 -5.78
C GLY A 38 -1.13 10.99 -5.01
N ILE A 39 -2.16 11.77 -5.36
CA ILE A 39 -3.50 11.71 -4.73
C ILE A 39 -4.04 10.27 -4.60
N VAL A 40 -3.77 9.43 -5.61
CA VAL A 40 -4.16 8.00 -5.60
C VAL A 40 -3.47 7.23 -4.47
N GLY A 41 -2.16 7.42 -4.26
CA GLY A 41 -1.43 6.79 -3.17
C GLY A 41 -1.93 7.25 -1.80
N PHE A 42 -2.30 8.54 -1.67
CA PHE A 42 -2.91 9.06 -0.45
C PHE A 42 -4.29 8.44 -0.16
N ILE A 43 -5.15 8.30 -1.18
CA ILE A 43 -6.44 7.61 -1.04
C ILE A 43 -6.23 6.16 -0.59
N VAL A 44 -5.29 5.45 -1.21
CA VAL A 44 -4.96 4.07 -0.85
C VAL A 44 -4.46 3.98 0.60
N LEU A 45 -3.63 4.92 1.05
CA LEU A 45 -3.17 4.99 2.45
C LEU A 45 -4.34 5.19 3.44
N VAL A 46 -5.27 6.10 3.13
CA VAL A 46 -6.47 6.31 3.97
C VAL A 46 -7.33 5.05 4.03
N LEU A 47 -7.51 4.39 2.89
CA LEU A 47 -8.25 3.14 2.81
C LEU A 47 -7.59 2.00 3.59
N ASP A 48 -6.25 1.91 3.57
CA ASP A 48 -5.47 0.94 4.35
C ASP A 48 -5.73 1.11 5.86
N ILE A 49 -5.67 2.35 6.35
CA ILE A 49 -5.97 2.67 7.77
C ILE A 49 -7.39 2.23 8.14
N ILE A 50 -8.38 2.49 7.29
CA ILE A 50 -9.77 2.08 7.53
C ILE A 50 -9.86 0.55 7.62
N ALA A 51 -9.23 -0.17 6.69
CA ALA A 51 -9.22 -1.63 6.70
C ALA A 51 -8.58 -2.20 7.97
N TRP A 52 -7.50 -1.60 8.46
CA TRP A 52 -6.86 -2.00 9.71
C TRP A 52 -7.77 -1.81 10.93
N ILE A 53 -8.46 -0.68 11.03
CA ILE A 53 -9.44 -0.43 12.10
C ILE A 53 -10.55 -1.50 12.06
N GLU A 54 -11.05 -1.82 10.87
CA GLU A 54 -12.09 -2.83 10.67
C GLU A 54 -11.60 -4.24 11.08
N ILE A 55 -10.39 -4.62 10.66
CA ILE A 55 -9.75 -5.89 11.02
C ILE A 55 -9.62 -6.04 12.53
N PHE A 56 -9.13 -5.01 13.22
CA PHE A 56 -8.95 -5.07 14.67
C PHE A 56 -10.27 -5.07 15.43
N LYS A 57 -11.28 -4.32 14.98
CA LYS A 57 -12.62 -4.32 15.58
C LYS A 57 -13.43 -5.58 15.29
N SER A 58 -13.05 -6.36 14.28
CA SER A 58 -13.80 -7.57 13.90
C SER A 58 -13.80 -8.66 14.99
N ASN A 59 -14.83 -9.50 15.03
CA ASN A 59 -14.93 -10.64 15.95
C ASN A 59 -14.14 -11.90 15.49
N ARG A 60 -13.15 -11.72 14.61
CA ARG A 60 -12.37 -12.82 14.02
C ARG A 60 -11.28 -13.31 14.99
N PRO A 61 -10.85 -14.58 14.93
CA PRO A 61 -9.73 -15.06 15.71
C PRO A 61 -8.43 -14.33 15.31
N VAL A 62 -7.50 -14.17 16.26
CA VAL A 62 -6.25 -13.40 16.09
C VAL A 62 -5.45 -13.79 14.85
N PRO A 63 -5.24 -15.08 14.50
CA PRO A 63 -4.49 -15.46 13.30
C PRO A 63 -5.09 -14.89 12.01
N ASN A 64 -6.42 -14.86 11.90
CA ASN A 64 -7.11 -14.34 10.73
C ASN A 64 -6.98 -12.81 10.64
N LYS A 65 -6.99 -12.12 11.79
CA LYS A 65 -6.75 -10.66 11.83
C LYS A 65 -5.35 -10.34 11.30
N VAL A 66 -4.35 -11.07 11.79
CA VAL A 66 -2.94 -10.87 11.40
C VAL A 66 -2.75 -11.16 9.91
N LEU A 67 -3.35 -12.24 9.38
CA LEU A 67 -3.26 -12.57 7.96
C LEU A 67 -3.84 -11.47 7.06
N TRP A 68 -5.05 -10.98 7.38
CA TRP A 68 -5.68 -9.91 6.61
C TRP A 68 -4.93 -8.58 6.70
N ALA A 69 -4.41 -8.24 7.89
CA ALA A 69 -3.61 -7.04 8.09
C ALA A 69 -2.30 -7.11 7.26
N LEU A 70 -1.63 -8.25 7.25
CA LEU A 70 -0.43 -8.47 6.44
C LEU A 70 -0.71 -8.35 4.94
N ILE A 71 -1.80 -8.92 4.44
CA ILE A 71 -2.14 -8.86 3.00
C ILE A 71 -2.38 -7.41 2.57
N VAL A 72 -3.17 -6.67 3.34
CA VAL A 72 -3.52 -5.27 3.02
C VAL A 72 -2.29 -4.38 3.10
N PHE A 73 -1.46 -4.53 4.13
CA PHE A 73 -0.25 -3.74 4.33
C PHE A 73 0.86 -4.01 3.30
N LEU A 74 1.13 -5.29 2.98
CA LEU A 74 2.21 -5.65 2.05
C LEU A 74 1.84 -5.33 0.60
N PHE A 75 0.54 -5.36 0.30
CA PHE A 75 -0.01 -5.07 -1.02
C PHE A 75 -1.14 -4.03 -0.91
N PRO A 76 -0.85 -2.74 -0.71
CA PRO A 76 -1.87 -1.75 -0.38
C PRO A 76 -2.94 -1.56 -1.46
N VAL A 77 -2.62 -1.78 -2.73
CA VAL A 77 -3.61 -1.71 -3.82
C VAL A 77 -4.35 -3.05 -4.00
N VAL A 78 -3.59 -4.13 -4.22
CA VAL A 78 -4.16 -5.45 -4.52
C VAL A 78 -4.78 -6.10 -3.29
N GLY A 79 -4.10 -6.01 -2.14
CA GLY A 79 -4.59 -6.47 -0.85
C GLY A 79 -5.87 -5.77 -0.41
N MET A 80 -6.01 -4.47 -0.66
CA MET A 80 -7.27 -3.74 -0.46
C MET A 80 -8.41 -4.30 -1.33
N LEU A 81 -8.15 -4.59 -2.61
CA LEU A 81 -9.15 -5.20 -3.50
C LEU A 81 -9.56 -6.59 -3.00
N ILE A 82 -8.60 -7.42 -2.62
CA ILE A 82 -8.86 -8.77 -2.09
C ILE A 82 -9.64 -8.67 -0.78
N TYR A 83 -9.26 -7.77 0.12
CA TYR A 83 -9.96 -7.54 1.38
C TYR A 83 -11.42 -7.12 1.12
N TYR A 84 -11.63 -6.17 0.23
CA TYR A 84 -12.98 -5.70 -0.07
C TYR A 84 -13.89 -6.78 -0.65
N LEU A 85 -13.36 -7.67 -1.50
CA LEU A 85 -14.15 -8.70 -2.19
C LEU A 85 -14.33 -9.99 -1.37
N PHE A 86 -13.29 -10.43 -0.67
CA PHE A 86 -13.24 -11.79 -0.09
C PHE A 86 -13.21 -11.82 1.43
N SER A 87 -13.01 -10.69 2.11
CA SER A 87 -12.92 -10.67 3.57
C SER A 87 -14.27 -10.93 4.27
N ASN A 88 -15.38 -11.05 3.54
CA ASN A 88 -16.73 -11.22 4.09
C ASN A 88 -17.02 -10.29 5.28
N ARG A 89 -16.71 -9.00 5.09
CA ARG A 89 -16.72 -8.00 6.15
C ARG A 89 -18.00 -7.98 6.97
N GLN A 90 -19.17 -8.07 6.32
CA GLN A 90 -20.47 -7.96 6.97
C GLN A 90 -20.70 -9.04 8.02
N ALA A 91 -20.23 -10.27 7.79
CA ALA A 91 -20.37 -11.38 8.73
C ALA A 91 -19.52 -11.22 10.00
N HIS A 92 -18.53 -10.33 9.97
CA HIS A 92 -17.61 -10.08 11.08
C HIS A 92 -17.76 -8.70 11.69
N ASN A 93 -18.82 -7.98 11.33
CA ASN A 93 -19.22 -6.73 11.93
C ASN A 93 -20.16 -6.99 13.12
N THR A 94 -19.94 -6.30 14.23
CA THR A 94 -20.74 -6.41 15.46
C THR A 94 -21.98 -5.50 15.41
N TYR A 95 -22.38 -5.03 14.23
CA TYR A 95 -23.53 -4.14 14.08
C TYR A 95 -24.81 -4.96 13.92
N GLU A 96 -25.69 -4.90 14.92
CA GLU A 96 -27.07 -5.35 14.79
C GLU A 96 -27.92 -4.21 14.20
N PRO A 97 -28.57 -4.42 13.04
CA PRO A 97 -29.50 -3.43 12.51
C PRO A 97 -30.66 -3.20 13.47
N ILE A 98 -31.04 -1.94 13.68
CA ILE A 98 -32.23 -1.59 14.46
C ILE A 98 -33.44 -2.21 13.76
N PRO A 99 -34.29 -3.00 14.46
CA PRO A 99 -35.48 -3.56 13.85
C PRO A 99 -36.40 -2.44 13.36
N ASN A 100 -36.94 -2.61 12.17
CA ASN A 100 -37.93 -1.71 11.60
C ASN A 100 -39.27 -1.91 12.33
N VAL A 101 -39.47 -1.16 13.41
CA VAL A 101 -40.75 -1.04 14.12
C VAL A 101 -41.79 -0.32 13.27
#